data_AF-A0A3D8YJ38-F1
#
_entry.id   AF-A0A3D8YJ38-F1
#
_cell.length_a   1.000
_cell.length_b   1.000
_cell.length_c   1.000
_cell.angle_alpha   90.00
_cell.angle_beta   90.00
_cell.angle_gamma   90.00
#
_symmetry.space_group_name_H-M   'P 1'
#
loop_
_entity.id
_entity.type
_entity.pdbx_description
1 polymer ?
#
loop_
_entity_poly.entity_id
_entity_poly.type
_entity_poly.pdbx_seq_one_letter_code
_entity_poly.pdbx_strand_id
1 'polypeptide(L)' 'MSDNERTIVVRVLKFDPQSAVSKPHFKEYQLKETPSMTLFIALNLIREHQD' A
#
# COMPACT_ATOMS: atom_id res chain seq x y z
N MET A 1 -26.81 0.47 6.35
CA MET A 1 -25.62 0.01 5.62
C MET A 1 -24.58 -0.31 6.67
N SER A 2 -24.18 -1.57 6.81
CA SER A 2 -23.14 -1.94 7.78
C SER A 2 -21.79 -1.56 7.20
N ASP A 3 -21.38 -0.33 7.44
CA ASP A 3 -20.15 0.28 6.93
C ASP A 3 -18.93 -0.19 7.75
N ASN A 4 -18.77 -1.51 7.86
CA ASN A 4 -17.62 -2.12 8.50
C ASN A 4 -16.49 -2.19 7.45
N GLU A 5 -16.02 -1.03 7.00
CA GLU A 5 -14.90 -0.91 6.07
C GLU A 5 -13.67 -1.56 6.73
N ARG A 6 -13.31 -2.75 6.26
CA ARG A 6 -12.14 -3.47 6.75
C ARG A 6 -10.90 -2.64 6.48
N THR A 7 -10.02 -2.55 7.48
CA THR A 7 -8.67 -2.03 7.25
C THR A 7 -7.80 -3.13 6.65
N ILE A 8 -7.22 -2.86 5.48
CA ILE A 8 -6.24 -3.70 4.81
C ILE A 8 -4.85 -3.15 5.12
N VAL A 9 -3.94 -4.02 5.56
CA VAL A 9 -2.52 -3.69 5.73
C VAL A 9 -1.74 -4.35 4.61
N VAL A 10 -1.06 -3.55 3.79
CA VAL A 10 -0.21 -4.02 2.69
C VAL A 10 1.24 -3.80 3.08
N ARG A 11 1.98 -4.89 3.28
CA ARG A 11 3.41 -4.86 3.63
C ARG A 11 4.25 -5.13 2.38
N VAL A 12 4.96 -4.11 1.91
CA VAL A 12 5.73 -4.12 0.65
C VAL A 12 7.22 -4.06 0.94
N LEU A 13 8.01 -4.91 0.29
CA LEU A 13 9.46 -4.77 0.26
C LEU A 13 9.83 -3.64 -0.72
N LYS A 14 10.45 -2.57 -0.21
CA LYS A 14 10.89 -1.43 -0.99
C LYS A 14 12.41 -1.38 -1.04
N PHE A 15 12.91 -1.02 -2.21
CA PHE A 15 14.31 -0.75 -2.46
C PHE A 15 14.43 0.17 -3.67
N ASP A 16 15.15 1.28 -3.51
CA ASP A 16 15.59 2.12 -4.61
C ASP A 16 17.03 1.74 -5.00
N PRO A 17 17.26 1.13 -6.18
CA PRO A 17 18.60 0.77 -6.64
C PRO A 17 19.45 1.97 -7.07
N GLN A 18 18.85 3.13 -7.32
CA GLN A 18 19.57 4.33 -7.74
C GLN A 18 20.10 5.14 -6.55
N SER A 19 19.58 4.89 -5.36
CA SER A 19 20.03 5.51 -4.12
C SER A 19 21.09 4.67 -3.43
N ALA A 20 22.33 5.18 -3.37
CA ALA A 20 23.45 4.50 -2.72
C ALA A 20 23.24 4.25 -1.21
N VAL A 21 22.31 4.97 -0.58
CA VAL A 21 21.96 4.83 0.85
C VAL A 21 20.71 3.98 1.08
N SER A 22 19.96 3.67 0.02
CA SER A 22 18.76 2.83 0.12
C SER A 22 19.15 1.40 0.46
N LYS A 23 18.50 0.86 1.49
CA LYS A 23 18.58 -0.56 1.87
C LYS A 23 17.20 -1.18 1.73
N PRO A 24 17.09 -2.45 1.30
CA PRO A 24 15.81 -3.15 1.28
C PRO A 24 15.14 -3.09 2.65
N HIS A 25 13.89 -2.65 2.69
CA HIS A 25 13.11 -2.54 3.92
C HIS A 25 11.63 -2.80 3.63
N PHE A 26 10.91 -3.28 4.64
CA PHE A 26 9.46 -3.37 4.55
C PHE A 26 8.84 -2.03 4.91
N LYS A 27 7.91 -1.55 4.08
CA LYS A 27 7.00 -0.44 4.37
C LYS A 27 5.58 -0.98 4.43
N GLU A 28 4.85 -0.55 5.44
CA GLU A 28 3.45 -0.93 5.64
C GLU A 28 2.54 0.24 5.26
N TYR A 29 1.48 -0.07 4.53
CA TYR A 29 0.46 0.88 4.12
C TYR A 29 -0.89 0.40 4.62
N GLN A 30 -1.69 1.33 5.13
CA GLN A 30 -3.04 1.05 5.61
C GLN A 30 -4.05 1.64 4.63
N LEU A 31 -5.03 0.83 4.25
CA LEU A 31 -6.08 1.20 3.31
C LEU A 31 -7.43 0.79 3.88
N LYS A 32 -8.45 1.57 3.55
CA LYS A 32 -9.84 1.14 3.72
C LYS A 32 -10.23 0.27 2.52
N GLU A 33 -10.78 -0.90 2.78
CA GLU A 33 -11.32 -1.77 1.74
C GLU A 33 -12.49 -1.07 1.05
N THR A 34 -12.49 -1.08 -0.29
CA THR A 34 -13.60 -0.58 -1.10
C THR A 34 -14.22 -1.72 -1.91
N PRO A 35 -15.51 -1.61 -2.30
CA PRO A 35 -16.15 -2.64 -3.12
C PRO A 35 -15.34 -2.94 -4.38
N SER A 36 -15.14 -4.23 -4.65
CA SER A 36 -14.37 -4.71 -5.81
C SER A 36 -12.91 -4.24 -5.87
N MET A 37 -12.32 -3.84 -4.74
CA MET A 37 -10.90 -3.49 -4.67
C MET A 37 -10.03 -4.70 -5.04
N THR A 38 -9.20 -4.53 -6.07
CA THR A 38 -8.14 -5.47 -6.43
C THR A 38 -6.81 -4.99 -5.86
N LEU A 39 -5.80 -5.88 -5.81
CA LEU A 39 -4.45 -5.47 -5.44
C LEU A 39 -3.92 -4.35 -6.36
N PHE A 40 -4.26 -4.38 -7.65
CA PHE A 40 -3.88 -3.32 -8.59
C PHE A 40 -4.46 -1.95 -8.19
N ILE A 41 -5.73 -1.90 -7.78
CA ILE A 41 -6.36 -0.68 -7.28
C ILE A 41 -5.69 -0.23 -5.97
N ALA A 42 -5.49 -1.16 -5.02
CA ALA A 42 -4.83 -0.86 -3.75
C ALA A 42 -3.42 -0.27 -3.94
N LEU A 43 -2.61 -0.83 -4.84
CA LEU A 43 -1.26 -0.33 -5.12
C LEU A 43 -1.27 1.03 -5.82
N ASN A 44 -2.25 1.30 -6.68
CA ASN A 44 -2.39 2.64 -7.26
C ASN A 44 -2.79 3.69 -6.22
N LEU A 45 -3.75 3.37 -5.33
CA LEU A 45 -4.12 4.26 -4.23
C LEU A 45 -2.94 4.58 -3.30
N ILE A 46 -2.10 3.57 -3.02
CA ILE A 46 -0.86 3.78 -2.24
C ILE A 46 0.07 4.75 -2.98
N ARG A 47 0.31 4.55 -4.27
CA ARG A 47 1.19 5.39 -5.10
C ARG A 47 0.67 6.83 -5.26
N GLU A 48 -0.64 7.04 -5.23
CA GLU A 48 -1.22 8.38 -5.45
C GLU A 48 -1.33 9.19 -4.16
N HIS A 49 -1.47 8.53 -3.00
CA HIS A 49 -1.83 9.22 -1.75
C HIS A 49 -0.84 9.01 -0.59
N GLN A 50 0.02 8.00 -0.64
CA GLN A 50 0.88 7.60 0.50
C GLN A 50 2.38 7.43 0.15
N ASP A 51 2.74 7.54 -1.13
CA ASP A 51 4.11 7.39 -1.63
C ASP A 51 4.44 8.53 -2.60
#